data_AF-A0A928WSG0-F1
#
_entry.id   AF-A0A928WSG0-F1
#
_cell.length_a   1.000
_cell.length_b   1.000
_cell.length_c   1.000
_cell.angle_alpha   90.00
_cell.angle_beta   90.00
_cell.angle_gamma   90.00
#
_symmetry.space_group_name_H-M   'P 1'
#
loop_
_entity.id
_entity.type
_entity.pdbx_description
1 polymer ?
#
loop_
_entity_poly.entity_id
_entity_poly.type
_entity_poly.pdbx_seq_one_letter_code
_entity_poly.pdbx_strand_id
1 'polypeptide(L)'
;MPVDQTVGRQAWEAGSLWQKLKAQTQHGLDTGALQSIETDAEYIEEKSIRFLVRVLANLSRKEKARKQQGKTTPANPFLPYEQDLYVTDISATHVCLLNKFN
;
A
#
# COMPACT_ATOMS: atom_id res chain seq x y z
N MET A 1 1.08 19.71 -14.91
CA MET A 1 1.71 20.39 -13.75
C MET A 1 1.68 19.42 -12.60
N PRO A 2 2.81 19.04 -11.97
CA PRO A 2 2.76 18.22 -10.76
C PRO A 2 2.07 19.04 -9.68
N VAL A 3 0.94 18.55 -9.19
CA VAL A 3 0.23 19.13 -8.05
C VAL A 3 1.15 19.00 -6.86
N ASP A 4 1.46 20.10 -6.18
CA ASP A 4 2.23 20.07 -4.95
C ASP A 4 1.38 19.39 -3.86
N GLN A 5 1.56 18.08 -3.73
CA GLN A 5 0.88 17.20 -2.77
C GLN A 5 1.29 17.44 -1.30
N THR A 6 2.07 18.50 -1.03
CA THR A 6 2.61 18.81 0.31
C THR A 6 1.98 20.04 0.98
N VAL A 7 1.18 20.85 0.27
CA VAL A 7 0.66 22.12 0.81
C VAL A 7 -0.79 22.00 1.29
N GLY A 8 -1.03 22.36 2.55
CA GLY A 8 -2.39 22.63 3.07
C GLY A 8 -3.20 21.43 3.55
N ARG A 9 -2.58 20.43 4.18
CA ARG A 9 -3.25 19.22 4.67
C ARG A 9 -4.25 19.52 5.80
N GLN A 10 -5.47 19.05 5.65
CA GLN A 10 -6.54 19.21 6.64
C GLN A 10 -6.71 17.94 7.46
N ALA A 11 -6.99 18.08 8.75
CA ALA A 11 -7.28 16.93 9.59
C ALA A 11 -8.60 16.27 9.17
N TRP A 12 -8.58 14.95 9.02
CA TRP A 12 -9.76 14.12 8.86
C TRP A 12 -10.76 14.23 10.02
N GLU A 13 -12.03 13.92 9.72
CA GLU A 13 -13.08 13.80 10.73
C GLU A 13 -12.90 12.50 11.55
N ALA A 14 -12.76 12.65 12.87
CA ALA A 14 -12.60 11.51 13.78
C ALA A 14 -13.77 10.52 13.65
N GLY A 15 -13.46 9.23 13.57
CA GLY A 15 -14.46 8.16 13.39
C GLY A 15 -14.75 7.80 11.93
N SER A 16 -14.35 8.62 10.95
CA SER A 16 -14.61 8.35 9.52
C SER A 16 -13.58 7.43 8.83
N LEU A 17 -12.42 7.14 9.46
CA LEU A 17 -11.28 6.48 8.79
C LEU A 17 -11.68 5.14 8.21
N TRP A 18 -12.40 4.36 9.00
CA TRP A 18 -12.69 2.98 8.66
C TRP A 18 -13.59 2.90 7.43
N GLN A 19 -14.53 3.84 7.30
CA GLN A 19 -15.38 3.96 6.14
C GLN A 19 -14.57 4.39 4.92
N LYS A 20 -13.69 5.41 5.05
CA LYS A 20 -12.81 5.86 3.98
C LYS A 20 -11.85 4.75 3.50
N LEU A 21 -11.26 4.00 4.43
CA LEU A 21 -10.37 2.87 4.12
C LEU A 21 -11.08 1.81 3.29
N LYS A 22 -12.29 1.40 3.69
CA LYS A 22 -13.08 0.42 2.93
C LYS A 22 -13.44 0.93 1.54
N ALA A 23 -13.92 2.17 1.44
CA ALA A 23 -14.29 2.79 0.17
C ALA A 23 -13.07 2.88 -0.77
N GLN A 24 -11.94 3.37 -0.26
CA GLN A 24 -10.71 3.49 -1.05
C GLN A 24 -10.13 2.14 -1.43
N THR A 25 -10.24 1.12 -0.56
CA THR A 25 -9.78 -0.24 -0.87
C THR A 25 -10.58 -0.79 -2.05
N GLN A 26 -11.90 -0.65 -2.03
CA GLN A 26 -12.74 -1.08 -3.13
C GLN A 26 -12.40 -0.33 -4.42
N HIS A 27 -12.27 1.00 -4.36
CA HIS A 27 -11.87 1.82 -5.51
C HIS A 27 -10.49 1.42 -6.07
N GLY A 28 -9.51 1.16 -5.21
CA GLY A 28 -8.17 0.73 -5.60
C GLY A 28 -8.20 -0.63 -6.30
N LEU A 29 -9.03 -1.56 -5.85
CA LEU A 29 -9.24 -2.87 -6.52
C LEU A 29 -9.91 -2.67 -7.88
N ASP A 30 -10.98 -1.88 -7.94
CA ASP A 30 -11.77 -1.63 -9.15
C ASP A 30 -10.95 -0.95 -10.25
N THR A 31 -10.05 -0.04 -9.87
CA THR A 31 -9.12 0.64 -10.79
C THR A 31 -7.87 -0.19 -11.13
N GLY A 32 -7.62 -1.30 -10.42
CA GLY A 32 -6.38 -2.07 -10.54
C GLY A 32 -5.14 -1.38 -9.98
N ALA A 33 -5.30 -0.24 -9.30
CA ALA A 33 -4.22 0.45 -8.59
C ALA A 33 -3.74 -0.37 -7.39
N LEU A 34 -4.66 -1.03 -6.67
CA LEU A 34 -4.38 -1.96 -5.58
C LEU A 34 -4.20 -3.38 -6.15
N GLN A 35 -2.99 -3.90 -6.04
CA GLN A 35 -2.58 -5.18 -6.61
C GLN A 35 -2.14 -6.11 -5.50
N SER A 36 -3.11 -6.78 -4.89
CA SER A 36 -2.82 -7.66 -3.76
C SER A 36 -1.89 -8.81 -4.13
N ILE A 37 -0.90 -9.08 -3.28
CA ILE A 37 -0.01 -10.22 -3.48
C ILE A 37 -0.68 -11.45 -2.88
N GLU A 38 -1.06 -12.40 -3.75
CA GLU A 38 -1.52 -13.72 -3.33
C GLU A 38 -0.50 -14.35 -2.37
N THR A 39 -0.93 -14.50 -1.12
CA THR A 39 -0.13 -14.98 -0.01
C THR A 39 -0.92 -16.04 0.72
N ASP A 40 -0.40 -17.26 0.74
CA ASP A 40 -0.96 -18.32 1.56
C ASP A 40 -0.53 -18.11 3.00
N ALA A 41 -1.42 -18.41 3.94
CA ALA A 41 -1.16 -18.23 5.36
C ALA A 41 -1.45 -19.51 6.11
N GLU A 42 -0.46 -20.01 6.87
CA GLU A 42 -0.61 -21.18 7.72
C GLU A 42 -0.16 -20.87 9.15
N TYR A 43 -0.78 -21.55 10.11
CA TYR A 43 -0.36 -21.47 11.50
C TYR A 43 0.50 -22.68 11.84
N ILE A 44 1.67 -22.43 12.42
CA ILE A 44 2.52 -23.48 13.00
C ILE A 44 2.65 -23.23 14.51
N GLU A 45 2.85 -24.31 15.26
CA GLU A 45 3.05 -24.24 16.71
C GLU A 45 4.37 -24.91 17.07
N GLU A 46 5.23 -24.21 17.79
CA GLU A 46 6.48 -24.76 18.32
C GLU A 46 6.68 -24.27 19.75
N LYS A 47 6.97 -25.20 20.68
CA LYS A 47 7.22 -24.89 22.11
C LYS A 47 6.13 -24.00 22.73
N SER A 48 4.86 -24.30 22.41
CA SER A 48 3.68 -23.55 22.86
C SER A 48 3.60 -22.11 22.35
N ILE A 49 4.36 -21.75 21.32
CA ILE A 49 4.27 -20.47 20.62
C ILE A 49 3.61 -20.70 19.27
N ARG A 50 2.53 -19.95 19.00
CA ARG A 50 1.80 -19.99 17.72
C ARG A 50 2.35 -18.93 16.77
N PHE A 51 2.81 -19.36 15.61
CA PHE A 51 3.32 -18.50 14.55
C PHE A 51 2.34 -18.45 13.37
N LEU A 52 2.23 -17.30 12.72
CA LEU A 52 1.55 -17.14 11.43
C LEU A 52 2.62 -17.05 10.34
N VAL A 53 2.74 -18.09 9.53
CA VAL A 53 3.65 -18.14 8.38
C VAL A 53 2.88 -17.67 7.16
N ARG A 54 3.45 -16.69 6.44
CA ARG A 54 2.90 -16.16 5.19
C ARG A 54 3.82 -16.55 4.04
N VAL A 55 3.34 -17.40 3.14
CA VAL A 55 4.06 -17.90 1.98
C VAL A 55 3.60 -17.15 0.74
N LEU A 56 4.53 -16.42 0.11
CA LEU A 56 4.25 -15.67 -1.12
C LEU A 56 4.25 -16.64 -2.31
N ALA A 57 3.06 -17.02 -2.79
CA ALA A 57 2.91 -18.00 -3.89
C ALA A 57 3.58 -17.53 -5.21
N ASN A 58 3.75 -16.23 -5.40
CA ASN A 58 4.19 -15.61 -6.66
C ASN A 58 5.55 -14.89 -6.62
N LEU A 59 6.50 -15.34 -5.78
CA LEU A 59 7.85 -14.74 -5.72
C LEU A 59 8.63 -14.84 -7.05
N SER A 60 8.25 -15.76 -7.93
CA SER A 60 8.87 -16.03 -9.24
C SER A 60 8.72 -14.90 -10.28
N ARG A 61 7.93 -13.84 -10.00
CA ARG A 61 7.92 -12.61 -10.82
C ARG A 61 8.98 -11.57 -10.41
N LYS A 62 9.78 -11.81 -9.37
CA LYS A 62 10.88 -10.90 -8.97
C LYS A 62 12.08 -10.90 -9.92
N GLU A 63 12.24 -11.91 -10.77
CA GLU A 63 13.37 -11.94 -11.71
C GLU A 63 13.20 -10.97 -12.89
N LYS A 64 11.96 -10.75 -13.36
CA LYS A 64 11.69 -9.84 -14.49
C LYS A 64 11.74 -8.37 -14.09
N ALA A 65 11.30 -8.02 -12.88
CA ALA A 65 11.34 -6.64 -12.36
C ALA A 65 12.75 -6.17 -11.98
N ARG A 66 13.60 -7.09 -11.48
CA ARG A 66 15.00 -6.78 -11.11
C ARG A 66 15.86 -6.36 -12.31
N LYS A 67 15.53 -6.80 -13.54
CA LYS A 67 16.24 -6.37 -14.77
C LYS A 67 15.99 -4.92 -15.18
N GLN A 68 14.92 -4.28 -14.70
CA GLN A 68 14.59 -2.88 -15.03
C GLN A 68 15.13 -1.86 -14.00
N GLN A 69 15.55 -2.30 -12.82
CA GLN A 69 16.04 -1.43 -11.73
C GLN A 69 17.47 -0.86 -11.94
N GLY A 70 18.12 -1.14 -13.07
CA GLY A 70 19.51 -0.74 -13.32
C GLY A 70 19.73 0.64 -13.94
N LYS A 71 18.68 1.44 -14.23
CA LYS A 71 18.85 2.69 -15.03
C LYS A 71 18.09 3.94 -14.56
N THR A 72 17.46 3.93 -13.40
CA THR A 72 16.78 5.13 -12.90
C THR A 72 17.15 5.36 -11.44
N THR A 73 17.44 6.61 -11.10
CA THR A 73 17.50 7.11 -9.71
C THR A 73 16.38 6.46 -8.90
N PRO A 74 16.64 6.02 -7.65
CA PRO A 74 15.59 5.43 -6.82
C PRO A 74 14.48 6.47 -6.64
N ALA A 75 13.40 6.31 -7.39
CA ALA A 75 12.23 7.16 -7.31
C ALA A 75 11.61 6.96 -5.92
N ASN A 76 11.26 8.05 -5.24
CA ASN A 76 10.62 7.98 -3.94
C ASN A 76 9.30 7.19 -4.09
N PRO A 77 9.13 6.02 -3.46
CA PRO A 77 7.93 5.21 -3.64
C PRO A 77 6.66 5.88 -3.08
N PHE A 78 6.82 6.94 -2.29
CA PHE A 78 5.72 7.71 -1.71
C PHE A 78 5.40 8.98 -2.49
N LEU A 79 6.25 9.42 -3.44
CA LEU A 79 6.07 10.69 -4.14
C LEU A 79 6.45 10.63 -5.62
N PRO A 80 5.58 11.12 -6.53
CA PRO A 80 4.17 11.43 -6.29
C PRO A 80 3.39 10.14 -5.98
N TYR A 81 2.50 10.18 -4.99
CA TYR A 81 1.65 9.02 -4.70
C TYR A 81 0.47 8.94 -5.67
N GLU A 82 0.01 7.71 -5.92
CA GLU A 82 -1.17 7.42 -6.73
C GLU A 82 -2.43 7.87 -6.00
N GLN A 83 -3.26 8.69 -6.66
CA GLN A 83 -4.50 9.19 -6.07
C GLN A 83 -5.52 8.08 -5.81
N ASP A 84 -5.48 7.02 -6.61
CA ASP A 84 -6.32 5.82 -6.40
C ASP A 84 -5.92 5.03 -5.14
N LEU A 85 -4.77 5.33 -4.53
CA LEU A 85 -4.34 4.76 -3.25
C LEU A 85 -4.41 5.78 -2.09
N TYR A 86 -4.79 7.02 -2.36
CA TYR A 86 -4.92 8.06 -1.34
C TYR A 86 -6.23 7.89 -0.56
N VAL A 87 -6.13 7.82 0.77
CA VAL A 87 -7.32 7.68 1.64
C VAL A 87 -7.75 9.03 2.19
N THR A 88 -6.85 9.72 2.89
CA THR A 88 -7.10 11.01 3.53
C THR A 88 -5.81 11.58 4.12
N ASP A 89 -5.80 12.88 4.38
CA ASP A 89 -4.83 13.49 5.28
C ASP A 89 -5.18 13.14 6.73
N ILE A 90 -4.21 12.66 7.50
CA ILE A 90 -4.39 12.31 8.92
C ILE A 90 -4.10 13.51 9.81
N SER A 91 -3.10 14.31 9.43
CA SER A 91 -2.71 15.53 10.11
C SER A 91 -2.01 16.47 9.13
N ALA A 92 -1.61 17.65 9.61
CA ALA A 92 -0.79 18.58 8.82
C ALA A 92 0.50 17.93 8.26
N THR A 93 0.99 16.86 8.90
CA THR A 93 2.27 16.22 8.57
C THR A 93 2.14 14.83 7.94
N HIS A 94 1.00 14.14 8.10
CA HIS A 94 0.84 12.74 7.69
C HIS A 94 -0.33 12.54 6.73
N VAL A 95 -0.12 11.65 5.75
CA VAL A 95 -1.12 11.17 4.79
C VAL A 95 -1.33 9.68 4.99
N CYS A 96 -2.57 9.22 4.80
CA CYS A 96 -2.92 7.81 4.77
C CYS A 96 -3.00 7.32 3.32
N LEU A 97 -2.17 6.34 2.99
CA LEU A 97 -2.14 5.68 1.70
C LEU A 97 -2.38 4.19 1.87
N LEU A 98 -3.03 3.56 0.91
CA LEU A 98 -3.08 2.10 0.79
C LEU A 98 -1.75 1.57 0.27
N ASN A 99 -1.28 0.46 0.84
CA ASN A 99 -0.13 -0.25 0.28
C ASN A 99 -0.54 -0.91 -1.04
N LYS A 100 0.04 -0.46 -2.15
CA LYS A 100 -0.21 -0.95 -3.50
C LYS A 100 -0.17 -2.47 -3.63
N PHE A 101 0.70 -3.13 -2.87
CA PHE A 101 0.96 -4.56 -2.97
C PHE A 101 0.58 -5.34 -1.70
N ASN A 102 -0.54 -4.96 -1.07
CA ASN A 102 -1.01 -5.57 0.18
C ASN A 102 -1.42 -7.04 0.04
#